data_AF-A0A957TCK0-F1
#
_entry.id   AF-A0A957TCK0-F1
#
_cell.length_a   1.000
_cell.length_b   1.000
_cell.length_c   1.000
_cell.angle_alpha   90.00
_cell.angle_beta   90.00
_cell.angle_gamma   90.00
#
_symmetry.space_group_name_H-M   'P 1'
#
loop_
_entity.id
_entity.type
_entity.pdbx_description
1 polymer ?
#
loop_
_entity_poly.entity_id
_entity_poly.type
_entity_poly.pdbx_seq_one_letter_code
_entity_poly.pdbx_strand_id
1 'polypeptide(L)'
;MRQVLIVFADFEIEIFCEQMKPLIKKFFSLFNKNKNQRRAQSLVEFAISLPVLIMLFTGMVEYGFMLNTYLSLQDAARTAARRYSTVNPFNADNTINPAFFQDAAAYVIDQLAPSDDPESRQIILLPDRDNILISLIGVEVDESTDPDTIVGIQRFSDGLYYKEFGATDPPSNFSDENIEAFVTANGQEPADAGLLIIELYYGYEGTLHMPWTEPFFSPGNPTMLYISVVMPTIYAKPFDQG
;
A
#
# COMPACT_ATOMS: atom_id res chain seq x y z
N MET A 1 -18.57 3.40 13.90
CA MET A 1 -17.38 4.05 13.29
C MET A 1 -17.68 4.98 12.12
N ARG A 2 -18.72 4.75 11.29
CA ARG A 2 -19.06 5.64 10.15
C ARG A 2 -19.49 7.08 10.52
N GLN A 3 -20.03 7.30 11.72
CA GLN A 3 -20.49 8.64 12.15
C GLN A 3 -19.36 9.54 12.69
N VAL A 4 -18.24 8.97 13.16
CA VAL A 4 -17.12 9.77 13.68
C VAL A 4 -16.28 10.34 12.53
N LEU A 5 -16.09 9.56 11.45
CA LEU A 5 -15.32 9.98 10.28
C LEU A 5 -15.96 11.16 9.52
N ILE A 6 -17.29 11.28 9.52
CA ILE A 6 -18.01 12.38 8.84
C ILE A 6 -17.89 13.68 9.63
N VAL A 7 -17.93 13.62 10.96
CA VAL A 7 -17.79 14.82 11.81
C VAL A 7 -16.38 15.40 11.76
N PHE A 8 -15.34 14.55 11.64
CA PHE A 8 -13.96 15.01 11.47
C PHE A 8 -13.71 15.64 10.08
N ALA A 9 -14.31 15.10 9.01
CA ALA A 9 -14.21 15.68 7.67
C ALA A 9 -14.92 17.05 7.57
N ASP A 10 -16.09 17.22 8.20
CA ASP A 10 -16.78 18.51 8.25
C ASP A 10 -15.97 19.56 9.05
N PHE A 11 -15.31 19.16 10.13
CA PHE A 11 -14.50 20.05 10.96
C PHE A 11 -13.21 20.53 10.25
N GLU A 12 -12.55 19.64 9.50
CA GLU A 12 -11.36 20.00 8.71
C GLU A 12 -11.69 20.91 7.52
N ILE A 13 -12.84 20.72 6.86
CA ILE A 13 -13.33 21.62 5.80
C ILE A 13 -13.64 23.01 6.36
N GLU A 14 -14.24 23.09 7.56
CA GLU A 14 -14.59 24.35 8.20
C GLU A 14 -13.35 25.15 8.63
N ILE A 15 -12.32 24.47 9.14
CA ILE A 15 -11.00 25.04 9.47
C ILE A 15 -10.24 25.47 8.21
N PHE A 16 -10.23 24.66 7.15
CA PHE A 16 -9.62 25.01 5.87
C PHE A 16 -10.26 26.28 5.28
N CYS A 17 -11.60 26.37 5.35
CA CYS A 17 -12.32 27.55 4.94
C CYS A 17 -11.97 28.77 5.81
N GLU A 18 -11.79 28.61 7.12
CA GLU A 18 -11.37 29.68 8.03
C GLU A 18 -9.95 30.19 7.78
N GLN A 19 -8.99 29.28 7.56
CA GLN A 19 -7.58 29.60 7.34
C GLN A 19 -7.36 30.27 5.98
N MET A 20 -8.13 29.89 4.96
CA MET A 20 -8.04 30.50 3.63
C MET A 20 -8.86 31.79 3.47
N LYS A 21 -9.89 32.04 4.31
CA LYS A 21 -10.72 33.26 4.25
C LYS A 21 -9.91 34.56 4.15
N PRO A 22 -8.89 34.86 4.98
CA PRO A 22 -8.16 36.12 4.90
C PRO A 22 -7.30 36.22 3.63
N LEU A 23 -6.72 35.12 3.17
CA LEU A 23 -5.95 35.03 1.92
C LEU A 23 -6.84 35.27 0.70
N ILE A 24 -7.99 34.59 0.63
CA ILE A 24 -8.99 34.75 -0.42
C ILE A 24 -9.56 36.17 -0.40
N LYS A 25 -9.89 36.72 0.78
CA LYS A 25 -10.48 38.06 0.90
C LYS A 25 -9.49 39.17 0.52
N LYS A 26 -8.21 39.02 0.86
CA LYS A 26 -7.13 39.93 0.41
C LYS A 26 -6.93 39.82 -1.09
N PHE A 27 -6.92 38.61 -1.63
CA PHE A 27 -6.83 38.34 -3.06
C PHE A 27 -7.99 39.00 -3.82
N PHE A 28 -9.25 38.74 -3.44
CA PHE A 28 -10.44 39.34 -4.06
C PHE A 28 -10.55 40.86 -3.86
N SER A 29 -10.07 41.40 -2.73
CA SER A 29 -10.10 42.85 -2.48
C SER A 29 -9.20 43.65 -3.43
N LEU A 30 -8.17 43.02 -3.99
CA LEU A 30 -7.27 43.63 -4.98
C LEU A 30 -7.92 43.74 -6.37
N PHE A 31 -8.96 42.94 -6.65
CA PHE A 31 -9.64 42.92 -7.97
C PHE A 31 -10.83 43.88 -8.08
N ASN A 32 -11.24 44.55 -6.98
CA ASN A 32 -12.51 45.29 -6.95
C ASN A 32 -12.39 46.80 -7.26
N LYS A 33 -11.52 47.21 -8.19
CA LYS A 33 -11.44 48.63 -8.57
C LYS A 33 -11.05 48.86 -10.04
N ASN A 34 -11.99 48.65 -10.96
CA ASN A 34 -12.33 49.64 -12.01
C ASN A 34 -13.43 49.16 -12.97
N LYS A 35 -14.52 49.93 -13.04
CA LYS A 35 -15.55 49.86 -14.08
C LYS A 35 -15.06 50.63 -15.31
N ASN A 36 -14.33 49.98 -16.24
CA ASN A 36 -14.21 50.43 -17.64
C ASN A 36 -13.74 49.31 -18.59
N GLN A 37 -14.72 48.47 -18.93
CA GLN A 37 -15.09 47.86 -20.21
C GLN A 37 -14.05 47.22 -21.19
N ARG A 38 -14.25 45.91 -21.36
CA ARG A 38 -13.85 44.98 -22.44
C ARG A 38 -12.39 44.54 -22.55
N ARG A 39 -11.40 45.43 -22.48
CA ARG A 39 -9.99 45.00 -22.71
C ARG A 39 -9.34 44.25 -21.54
N ALA A 40 -9.87 44.39 -20.32
CA ALA A 40 -9.35 43.70 -19.13
C ALA A 40 -10.11 42.42 -18.75
N GLN A 41 -11.22 42.09 -19.43
CA GLN A 41 -12.07 40.96 -19.06
C GLN A 41 -11.35 39.61 -19.26
N SER A 42 -10.69 39.42 -20.40
CA SER A 42 -9.91 38.19 -20.67
C SER A 42 -8.72 38.03 -19.71
N LEU A 43 -8.12 39.14 -19.28
CA LEU A 43 -7.03 39.14 -18.30
C LEU A 43 -7.53 38.73 -16.91
N VAL A 44 -8.73 39.16 -16.52
CA VAL A 44 -9.37 38.76 -15.26
C VAL A 44 -9.80 37.29 -15.31
N GLU A 45 -10.39 36.82 -16.42
CA GLU A 45 -10.77 35.41 -16.60
C GLU A 45 -9.55 34.48 -16.57
N PHE A 46 -8.43 34.90 -17.18
CA PHE A 46 -7.16 34.18 -17.10
C PHE A 46 -6.57 34.18 -15.68
N ALA A 47 -6.59 35.33 -15.00
CA ALA A 47 -6.08 35.45 -13.64
C ALA A 47 -6.84 34.57 -12.62
N ILE A 48 -8.13 34.29 -12.87
CA ILE A 48 -8.93 33.38 -12.05
C ILE A 48 -8.69 31.90 -12.43
N SER A 49 -8.44 31.61 -13.69
CA SER A 49 -8.18 30.24 -14.16
C SER A 49 -6.79 29.73 -13.78
N LEU A 50 -5.80 30.63 -13.72
CA LEU A 50 -4.40 30.30 -13.45
C LEU A 50 -4.18 29.60 -12.08
N PRO A 51 -4.74 30.07 -10.95
CA PRO A 51 -4.65 29.36 -9.67
C PRO A 51 -5.21 27.94 -9.72
N VAL A 52 -6.33 27.73 -10.42
CA VAL A 52 -6.93 26.40 -10.57
C VAL A 52 -6.01 25.48 -11.38
N LEU A 53 -5.40 26.01 -12.44
CA LEU A 53 -4.42 25.27 -13.24
C LEU A 53 -3.19 24.87 -12.41
N ILE A 54 -2.69 25.77 -11.57
CA ILE A 54 -1.54 25.48 -10.68
C ILE A 54 -1.92 24.42 -9.65
N MET A 55 -3.12 24.50 -9.05
CA MET A 55 -3.60 23.49 -8.11
C MET A 55 -3.72 22.11 -8.76
N LEU A 56 -4.27 22.04 -9.98
CA LEU A 56 -4.38 20.79 -10.73
C LEU A 56 -3.01 20.24 -11.13
N PHE A 57 -2.11 21.10 -11.61
CA PHE A 57 -0.76 20.71 -11.99
C PHE A 57 0.03 20.15 -10.80
N THR A 58 0.00 20.84 -9.66
CA THR A 58 0.71 20.39 -8.46
C THR A 58 0.10 19.11 -7.88
N GLY A 59 -1.23 18.95 -7.92
CA GLY A 59 -1.89 17.68 -7.58
C GLY A 59 -1.46 16.53 -8.49
N MET A 60 -1.30 16.77 -9.80
CA MET A 60 -0.80 15.77 -10.73
C MET A 60 0.66 15.40 -10.45
N VAL A 61 1.51 16.38 -10.11
CA VAL A 61 2.91 16.12 -9.75
C VAL A 61 3.00 15.31 -8.45
N GLU A 62 2.21 15.66 -7.43
CA GLU A 62 2.14 14.94 -6.15
C GLU A 62 1.69 13.48 -6.35
N TYR A 63 0.67 13.26 -7.17
CA TYR A 63 0.24 11.92 -7.56
C TYR A 63 1.35 11.14 -8.29
N GLY A 64 2.17 11.82 -9.11
CA GLY A 64 3.34 11.23 -9.75
C GLY A 64 4.37 10.71 -8.74
N PHE A 65 4.65 11.46 -7.68
CA PHE A 65 5.52 11.02 -6.58
C PHE A 65 4.93 9.85 -5.79
N MET A 66 3.62 9.89 -5.50
CA MET A 66 2.92 8.79 -4.84
C MET A 66 2.99 7.51 -5.68
N LEU A 67 2.70 7.58 -6.98
CA LEU A 67 2.79 6.44 -7.90
C LEU A 67 4.21 5.91 -8.00
N ASN A 68 5.21 6.79 -8.05
CA ASN A 68 6.61 6.37 -8.05
C ASN A 68 7.00 5.63 -6.76
N THR A 69 6.46 6.03 -5.61
CA THR A 69 6.60 5.30 -4.33
C THR A 69 5.92 3.94 -4.39
N TYR A 70 4.68 3.90 -4.90
CA TYR A 70 3.93 2.67 -5.07
C TYR A 70 4.67 1.64 -5.94
N LEU A 71 5.25 2.08 -7.07
CA LEU A 71 6.04 1.20 -7.94
C LEU A 71 7.28 0.65 -7.24
N SER A 72 8.01 1.48 -6.48
CA SER A 72 9.16 1.01 -5.70
C SER A 72 8.78 -0.02 -4.64
N LEU A 73 7.67 0.19 -3.92
CA LEU A 73 7.13 -0.78 -2.96
C LEU A 73 6.75 -2.10 -3.66
N GLN A 74 6.11 -2.01 -4.83
CA GLN A 74 5.70 -3.16 -5.62
C GLN A 74 6.89 -3.99 -6.11
N ASP A 75 7.94 -3.32 -6.57
CA ASP A 75 9.16 -3.96 -7.07
C ASP A 75 9.98 -4.60 -5.94
N ALA A 76 10.04 -3.94 -4.77
CA ALA A 76 10.66 -4.50 -3.57
C ALA A 76 9.95 -5.79 -3.10
N ALA A 77 8.62 -5.76 -2.97
CA ALA A 77 7.83 -6.95 -2.63
C ALA A 77 8.00 -8.09 -3.64
N ARG A 78 8.01 -7.78 -4.95
CA ARG A 78 8.19 -8.78 -6.01
C ARG A 78 9.56 -9.43 -5.97
N THR A 79 10.60 -8.63 -5.77
CA THR A 79 11.97 -9.14 -5.71
C THR A 79 12.18 -10.01 -4.48
N ALA A 80 11.62 -9.61 -3.33
CA ALA A 80 11.62 -10.41 -2.12
C ALA A 80 10.86 -11.73 -2.30
N ALA A 81 9.61 -11.67 -2.77
CA ALA A 81 8.79 -12.87 -2.96
C ALA A 81 9.45 -13.87 -3.93
N ARG A 82 10.05 -13.38 -5.02
CA ARG A 82 10.78 -14.22 -5.97
C ARG A 82 12.00 -14.89 -5.36
N ARG A 83 12.75 -14.16 -4.51
CA ARG A 83 13.93 -14.71 -3.85
C ARG A 83 13.52 -15.78 -2.84
N TYR A 84 12.60 -15.44 -1.94
CA TYR A 84 12.22 -16.28 -0.81
C TYR A 84 11.30 -17.45 -1.21
N SER A 85 10.66 -17.43 -2.39
CA SER A 85 9.96 -18.61 -2.89
C SER A 85 10.90 -19.77 -3.24
N THR A 86 12.18 -19.49 -3.47
CA THR A 86 13.23 -20.48 -3.79
C THR A 86 14.12 -20.85 -2.61
N VAL A 87 13.99 -20.14 -1.49
CA VAL A 87 14.71 -20.42 -0.23
C VAL A 87 13.92 -21.44 0.58
N ASN A 88 14.61 -22.42 1.16
CA ASN A 88 13.98 -23.39 2.05
C ASN A 88 13.62 -22.71 3.39
N PRO A 89 12.32 -22.67 3.76
CA PRO A 89 11.89 -22.06 5.01
C PRO A 89 12.01 -23.00 6.22
N PHE A 90 12.35 -24.28 6.02
CA PHE A 90 12.41 -25.30 7.06
C PHE A 90 13.82 -25.56 7.58
N ASN A 91 13.91 -25.85 8.88
CA ASN A 91 15.11 -26.35 9.55
C ASN A 91 15.37 -27.83 9.20
N ALA A 92 16.51 -28.36 9.61
CA ALA A 92 16.88 -29.77 9.39
C ALA A 92 15.94 -30.78 10.08
N ASP A 93 15.16 -30.34 11.07
CA ASP A 93 14.13 -31.12 11.77
C ASP A 93 12.72 -30.95 11.17
N ASN A 94 12.62 -30.33 9.99
CA ASN A 94 11.37 -30.04 9.27
C ASN A 94 10.43 -29.07 10.01
N THR A 95 10.93 -28.32 11.01
CA THR A 95 10.19 -27.22 11.64
C THR A 95 10.37 -25.93 10.84
N ILE A 96 9.38 -25.03 10.90
CA ILE A 96 9.49 -23.72 10.25
C ILE A 96 10.59 -22.89 10.94
N ASN A 97 11.47 -22.28 10.16
CA ASN A 97 12.47 -21.35 10.68
C ASN A 97 11.85 -19.95 10.75
N PRO A 98 11.60 -19.38 11.96
CA PRO A 98 11.02 -18.04 12.06
C PRO A 98 11.92 -16.94 11.45
N ALA A 99 13.23 -17.18 11.36
CA ALA A 99 14.16 -16.26 10.71
C ALA A 99 13.87 -16.11 9.21
N PHE A 100 13.24 -17.10 8.56
CA PHE A 100 12.84 -16.99 7.16
C PHE A 100 11.96 -15.76 6.91
N PHE A 101 10.97 -15.53 7.78
CA PHE A 101 10.06 -14.40 7.63
C PHE A 101 10.74 -13.06 7.95
N GLN A 102 11.57 -13.03 9.00
CA GLN A 102 12.38 -11.86 9.36
C GLN A 102 13.33 -11.47 8.23
N ASP A 103 14.05 -12.44 7.67
CA ASP A 103 14.99 -12.22 6.57
C ASP A 103 14.25 -11.74 5.31
N ALA A 104 13.08 -12.29 5.02
CA ALA A 104 12.25 -11.85 3.89
C ALA A 104 11.78 -10.39 4.06
N ALA A 105 11.34 -10.01 5.25
CA ALA A 105 10.94 -8.64 5.57
C ALA A 105 12.14 -7.68 5.51
N ALA A 106 13.28 -8.07 6.11
CA ALA A 106 14.53 -7.32 6.06
C ALA A 106 15.01 -7.11 4.61
N TYR A 107 14.85 -8.12 3.74
CA TYR A 107 15.17 -7.98 2.33
C TYR A 107 14.28 -6.95 1.63
N VAL A 108 12.97 -6.91 1.93
CA VAL A 108 12.09 -5.84 1.41
C VAL A 108 12.58 -4.47 1.90
N ILE A 109 12.88 -4.33 3.19
CA ILE A 109 13.36 -3.08 3.78
C ILE A 109 14.65 -2.62 3.09
N ASP A 110 15.60 -3.52 2.87
CA ASP A 110 16.85 -3.21 2.19
C ASP A 110 16.64 -2.80 0.72
N GLN A 111 15.67 -3.37 0.01
CA GLN A 111 15.33 -2.91 -1.34
C GLN A 111 14.72 -1.50 -1.37
N LEU A 112 14.07 -1.08 -0.27
CA LEU A 112 13.42 0.24 -0.16
C LEU A 112 14.36 1.32 0.37
N ALA A 113 15.28 0.96 1.24
CA ALA A 113 16.29 1.84 1.80
C ALA A 113 17.64 1.09 1.88
N PRO A 114 18.35 0.95 0.75
CA PRO A 114 19.60 0.20 0.71
C PRO A 114 20.64 0.80 1.64
N SER A 115 21.16 -0.02 2.55
CA SER A 115 22.17 0.44 3.51
C SER A 115 23.53 0.71 2.86
N ASP A 116 23.82 0.04 1.74
CA ASP A 116 25.08 0.16 1.00
C ASP A 116 25.14 1.40 0.07
N ASP A 117 24.00 1.99 -0.27
CA ASP A 117 23.91 3.19 -1.11
C ASP A 117 22.97 4.24 -0.50
N PRO A 118 23.42 4.97 0.53
CA PRO A 118 22.60 5.96 1.23
C PRO A 118 22.29 7.21 0.39
N GLU A 119 22.99 7.42 -0.73
CA GLU A 119 22.73 8.51 -1.67
C GLU A 119 21.57 8.19 -2.62
N SER A 120 21.17 6.91 -2.69
CA SER A 120 19.99 6.49 -3.43
C SER A 120 18.69 6.97 -2.76
N ARG A 121 17.58 6.89 -3.49
CA ARG A 121 16.26 7.22 -2.94
C ARG A 121 15.91 6.21 -1.84
N GLN A 122 15.61 6.73 -0.64
CA GLN A 122 15.18 5.92 0.50
C GLN A 122 13.69 6.04 0.74
N ILE A 123 13.02 4.90 0.90
CA ILE A 123 11.64 4.79 1.38
C ILE A 123 11.72 4.11 2.74
N ILE A 124 11.66 4.93 3.80
CA ILE A 124 11.82 4.45 5.17
C ILE A 124 10.46 4.03 5.72
N LEU A 125 10.38 2.78 6.17
CA LEU A 125 9.20 2.25 6.84
C LEU A 125 9.20 2.67 8.31
N LEU A 126 8.06 3.17 8.80
CA LEU A 126 7.88 3.59 10.19
C LEU A 126 7.16 2.50 10.98
N PRO A 127 7.75 1.96 12.08
CA PRO A 127 7.17 0.86 12.83
C PRO A 127 5.76 1.11 13.40
N ASP A 128 5.44 2.37 13.71
CA ASP A 128 4.17 2.77 14.33
C ASP A 128 3.03 3.00 13.32
N ARG A 129 3.32 2.92 12.01
CA ARG A 129 2.38 3.26 10.94
C ARG A 129 2.34 2.21 9.84
N ASP A 130 3.51 1.75 9.42
CA ASP A 130 3.69 0.86 8.29
C ASP A 130 3.77 -0.60 8.76
N ASN A 131 3.64 -1.54 7.83
CA ASN A 131 3.89 -2.94 8.12
C ASN A 131 4.23 -3.75 6.86
N ILE A 132 4.89 -4.88 7.11
CA ILE A 132 5.14 -5.94 6.14
C ILE A 132 4.52 -7.20 6.72
N LEU A 133 3.54 -7.76 6.01
CA LEU A 133 2.96 -9.05 6.36
C LEU A 133 3.48 -10.11 5.41
N ILE A 134 3.88 -11.26 5.96
CA ILE A 134 4.37 -12.39 5.16
C ILE A 134 3.62 -13.64 5.56
N SER A 135 2.98 -14.28 4.59
CA SER A 135 2.28 -15.55 4.79
C SER A 135 2.91 -16.63 3.93
N LEU A 136 3.18 -17.78 4.54
CA LEU A 136 3.57 -18.98 3.82
C LEU A 136 2.45 -20.01 4.01
N ILE A 137 1.92 -20.50 2.89
CA ILE A 137 0.69 -21.28 2.86
C ILE A 137 0.90 -22.52 1.98
N GLY A 138 0.42 -23.67 2.44
CA GLY A 138 0.26 -24.88 1.63
C GLY A 138 -1.22 -25.14 1.42
N VAL A 139 -1.62 -25.38 0.18
CA VAL A 139 -2.98 -25.78 -0.20
C VAL A 139 -2.93 -27.25 -0.57
N GLU A 140 -3.75 -28.05 0.12
CA GLU A 140 -3.90 -29.48 -0.09
C GLU A 140 -5.24 -29.78 -0.76
N VAL A 141 -5.22 -30.64 -1.78
CA VAL A 141 -6.34 -30.96 -2.65
C VAL A 141 -6.53 -32.47 -2.71
N ASP A 142 -7.79 -32.91 -2.66
CA ASP A 142 -8.19 -34.29 -2.86
C ASP A 142 -8.45 -34.53 -4.35
N GLU A 143 -7.44 -35.12 -5.01
CA GLU A 143 -7.51 -35.53 -6.42
C GLU A 143 -8.36 -36.81 -6.63
N SER A 144 -8.97 -37.36 -5.57
CA SER A 144 -9.87 -38.54 -5.68
C SER A 144 -11.34 -38.16 -5.93
N THR A 145 -11.68 -36.87 -5.83
CA THR A 145 -13.03 -36.33 -6.09
C THR A 145 -13.16 -35.76 -7.51
N ASP A 146 -14.36 -35.79 -8.12
CA ASP A 146 -14.63 -35.15 -9.42
C ASP A 146 -15.78 -34.13 -9.27
N PRO A 147 -15.52 -32.81 -9.27
CA PRO A 147 -14.20 -32.17 -9.41
C PRO A 147 -13.36 -32.27 -8.13
N ASP A 148 -12.03 -32.10 -8.27
CA ASP A 148 -11.09 -32.04 -7.16
C ASP A 148 -11.51 -31.02 -6.09
N THR A 149 -11.32 -31.36 -4.82
CA THR A 149 -11.77 -30.52 -3.69
C THR A 149 -10.62 -30.14 -2.76
N ILE A 150 -10.62 -28.91 -2.25
CA ILE A 150 -9.59 -28.47 -1.29
C ILE A 150 -9.83 -29.17 0.06
N VAL A 151 -8.83 -29.90 0.55
CA VAL A 151 -8.87 -30.64 1.82
C VAL A 151 -8.52 -29.72 2.98
N GLY A 152 -7.55 -28.85 2.77
CA GLY A 152 -7.06 -27.97 3.83
C GLY A 152 -6.10 -26.90 3.34
N ILE A 153 -6.04 -25.83 4.13
CA ILE A 153 -5.07 -24.75 3.97
C ILE A 153 -4.18 -24.77 5.21
N GLN A 154 -2.91 -25.14 5.04
CA GLN A 154 -1.91 -25.09 6.08
C GLN A 154 -1.19 -23.74 6.05
N ARG A 155 -1.19 -23.02 7.17
CA ARG A 155 -0.35 -21.83 7.36
C ARG A 155 0.88 -22.19 8.16
N PHE A 156 2.02 -21.68 7.71
CA PHE A 156 3.33 -21.95 8.32
C PHE A 156 3.82 -20.81 9.22
N SER A 157 3.12 -19.67 9.26
CA SER A 157 3.37 -18.60 10.24
C SER A 157 2.74 -18.91 11.60
N ASP A 158 3.29 -18.34 12.68
CA ASP A 158 2.63 -18.30 13.99
C ASP A 158 1.40 -17.38 13.92
N GLY A 159 0.26 -17.94 13.47
CA GLY A 159 -0.99 -17.21 13.21
C GLY A 159 -1.28 -17.06 11.71
N LEU A 160 -2.12 -16.08 11.35
CA LEU A 160 -2.53 -15.88 9.96
C LEU A 160 -1.38 -15.44 9.04
N TYR A 161 -0.45 -14.64 9.58
CA TYR A 161 0.70 -14.09 8.88
C TYR A 161 1.79 -13.70 9.88
N TYR A 162 3.04 -13.67 9.43
CA TYR A 162 4.12 -12.96 10.12
C TYR A 162 3.96 -11.46 9.91
N LYS A 163 4.23 -10.65 10.95
CA LYS A 163 4.28 -9.19 10.85
C LYS A 163 5.63 -8.67 11.31
N GLU A 164 6.22 -7.76 10.55
CA GLU A 164 7.52 -7.20 10.87
C GLU A 164 7.45 -6.20 12.02
N PHE A 165 6.46 -5.30 12.00
CA PHE A 165 6.29 -4.31 13.06
C PHE A 165 5.12 -4.68 13.97
N GLY A 166 5.39 -4.78 15.27
CA GLY A 166 4.37 -5.18 16.27
C GLY A 166 3.42 -4.06 16.69
N ALA A 167 3.74 -2.79 16.40
CA ALA A 167 2.95 -1.63 16.83
C ALA A 167 1.67 -1.44 16.00
N THR A 168 1.63 -1.98 14.78
CA THR A 168 0.45 -1.98 13.91
C THR A 168 -0.05 -3.40 13.66
N ASP A 169 -1.35 -3.53 13.35
CA ASP A 169 -1.99 -4.82 13.04
C ASP A 169 -2.95 -4.64 11.85
N PRO A 170 -2.43 -4.35 10.64
CA PRO A 170 -3.28 -4.19 9.47
C PRO A 170 -3.92 -5.53 9.07
N PRO A 171 -5.16 -5.52 8.56
CA PRO A 171 -5.82 -6.75 8.14
C PRO A 171 -5.09 -7.39 6.95
N SER A 172 -4.99 -8.71 6.89
CA SER A 172 -4.59 -9.41 5.66
C SER A 172 -5.81 -9.63 4.78
N ASN A 173 -5.67 -9.42 3.47
CA ASN A 173 -6.73 -9.74 2.51
C ASN A 173 -6.77 -11.24 2.14
N PHE A 174 -5.81 -12.02 2.61
CA PHE A 174 -5.71 -13.45 2.32
C PHE A 174 -6.18 -14.28 3.51
N SER A 175 -7.48 -14.25 3.80
CA SER A 175 -8.13 -15.24 4.66
C SER A 175 -8.21 -16.60 3.95
N ASP A 176 -8.46 -17.68 4.70
CA ASP A 176 -8.60 -19.03 4.13
C ASP A 176 -9.72 -19.07 3.08
N GLU A 177 -10.86 -18.43 3.37
CA GLU A 177 -11.99 -18.26 2.45
C GLU A 177 -11.60 -17.55 1.13
N ASN A 178 -10.80 -16.49 1.22
CA ASN A 178 -10.36 -15.74 0.04
C ASN A 178 -9.31 -16.52 -0.77
N ILE A 179 -8.53 -17.39 -0.13
CA ILE A 179 -7.56 -18.25 -0.79
C ILE A 179 -8.26 -19.37 -1.55
N GLU A 180 -9.27 -20.01 -0.96
CA GLU A 180 -10.09 -21.00 -1.68
C GLU A 180 -10.73 -20.39 -2.92
N ALA A 181 -11.29 -19.18 -2.79
CA ALA A 181 -11.84 -18.43 -3.93
C ALA A 181 -10.77 -18.05 -4.96
N PHE A 182 -9.53 -17.79 -4.53
CA PHE A 182 -8.41 -17.47 -5.42
C PHE A 182 -7.91 -18.70 -6.19
N VAL A 183 -7.80 -19.86 -5.54
CA VAL A 183 -7.33 -21.11 -6.15
C VAL A 183 -8.35 -21.67 -7.13
N THR A 184 -9.64 -21.57 -6.81
CA THR A 184 -10.75 -22.04 -7.68
C THR A 184 -11.21 -20.98 -8.70
N ALA A 185 -10.56 -19.82 -8.74
CA ALA A 185 -10.95 -18.72 -9.62
C ALA A 185 -10.92 -19.14 -11.10
N ASN A 186 -11.88 -18.65 -11.88
CA ASN A 186 -11.98 -18.90 -13.33
C ASN A 186 -12.16 -20.37 -13.74
N GLY A 187 -12.72 -21.21 -12.86
CA GLY A 187 -13.00 -22.61 -13.18
C GLY A 187 -11.74 -23.46 -13.37
N GLN A 188 -10.64 -23.06 -12.72
CA GLN A 188 -9.46 -23.92 -12.59
C GLN A 188 -9.76 -25.04 -11.59
N GLU A 189 -9.38 -26.26 -11.94
CA GLU A 189 -9.33 -27.36 -10.97
C GLU A 189 -8.24 -27.02 -9.93
N PRO A 190 -8.57 -27.09 -8.62
CA PRO A 190 -7.60 -26.83 -7.58
C PRO A 190 -6.46 -27.86 -7.68
N ALA A 191 -5.23 -27.45 -7.39
CA ALA A 191 -4.07 -28.33 -7.37
C ALA A 191 -3.21 -28.02 -6.14
N ASP A 192 -2.48 -29.01 -5.66
CA ASP A 192 -1.56 -28.85 -4.53
C ASP A 192 -0.52 -27.77 -4.83
N ALA A 193 -0.46 -26.76 -3.97
CA ALA A 193 0.39 -25.60 -4.17
C ALA A 193 0.92 -25.02 -2.87
N GLY A 194 2.22 -24.70 -2.85
CA GLY A 194 2.79 -23.79 -1.85
C GLY A 194 2.72 -22.35 -2.36
N LEU A 195 2.28 -21.43 -1.52
CA LEU A 195 2.17 -20.00 -1.82
C LEU A 195 2.93 -19.17 -0.77
N LEU A 196 3.81 -18.30 -1.25
CA LEU A 196 4.42 -17.24 -0.46
C LEU A 196 3.73 -15.92 -0.81
N ILE A 197 3.19 -15.25 0.20
CA ILE A 197 2.46 -14.00 0.07
C ILE A 197 3.20 -12.93 0.86
N ILE A 198 3.46 -11.79 0.22
CA ILE A 198 4.01 -10.59 0.87
C ILE A 198 3.00 -9.46 0.68
N GLU A 199 2.53 -8.89 1.78
CA GLU A 199 1.67 -7.70 1.82
C GLU A 199 2.45 -6.53 2.42
N LEU A 200 2.37 -5.36 1.80
CA LEU A 200 2.99 -4.13 2.28
C LEU A 200 1.95 -3.06 2.55
N TYR A 201 2.09 -2.43 3.72
CA TYR A 201 1.33 -1.28 4.17
C TYR A 201 2.28 -0.11 4.37
N TYR A 202 2.12 0.94 3.57
CA TYR A 202 2.96 2.13 3.64
C TYR A 202 2.12 3.40 3.62
N GLY A 203 2.26 4.24 4.64
CA GLY A 203 1.63 5.56 4.71
C GLY A 203 2.39 6.60 3.88
N TYR A 204 1.81 7.05 2.78
CA TYR A 204 2.37 8.13 1.97
C TYR A 204 1.99 9.50 2.57
N GLU A 205 3.00 10.26 3.01
CA GLU A 205 2.83 11.56 3.70
C GLU A 205 2.82 12.78 2.77
N GLY A 206 3.12 12.58 1.49
CA GLY A 206 3.30 13.68 0.54
C GLY A 206 4.76 14.12 0.41
N THR A 207 5.14 14.55 -0.79
CA THR A 207 6.49 15.02 -1.10
C THR A 207 6.53 16.55 -1.08
N LEU A 208 5.58 17.21 -1.73
CA LEU A 208 5.60 18.66 -1.93
C LEU A 208 5.06 19.47 -0.74
N HIS A 209 4.23 18.86 0.13
CA HIS A 209 3.63 19.51 1.31
C HIS A 209 2.98 20.87 0.98
N MET A 210 2.20 20.93 -0.10
CA MET A 210 1.50 22.16 -0.48
C MET A 210 0.24 22.36 0.39
N PRO A 211 -0.16 23.60 0.71
CA PRO A 211 -1.31 23.87 1.57
C PRO A 211 -2.65 23.25 1.11
N TRP A 212 -2.80 22.99 -0.19
CA TRP A 212 -4.00 22.34 -0.75
C TRP A 212 -3.87 20.82 -0.89
N THR A 213 -2.67 20.25 -0.72
CA THR A 213 -2.43 18.80 -0.72
C THR A 213 -2.30 18.22 0.69
N GLU A 214 -1.86 19.03 1.66
CA GLU A 214 -1.71 18.63 3.07
C GLU A 214 -2.93 17.94 3.71
N PRO A 215 -4.19 18.34 3.41
CA PRO A 215 -5.35 17.64 3.97
C PRO A 215 -5.44 16.15 3.55
N PHE A 216 -4.82 15.79 2.43
CA PHE A 216 -4.85 14.44 1.86
C PHE A 216 -3.55 13.67 2.10
N PHE A 217 -2.43 14.39 2.13
CA PHE A 217 -1.10 13.84 2.32
C PHE A 217 -0.37 14.68 3.37
N SER A 218 -0.32 14.15 4.59
CA SER A 218 0.49 14.74 5.66
C SER A 218 0.98 13.67 6.63
N PRO A 219 1.99 13.96 7.47
CA PRO A 219 2.40 13.04 8.53
C PRO A 219 1.28 12.72 9.53
N GLY A 220 0.33 13.65 9.74
CA GLY A 220 -0.83 13.45 10.61
C GLY A 220 -1.99 12.70 9.95
N ASN A 221 -2.06 12.71 8.61
CA ASN A 221 -3.07 12.01 7.83
C ASN A 221 -2.43 11.42 6.55
N PRO A 222 -1.64 10.33 6.68
CA PRO A 222 -0.98 9.72 5.55
C PRO A 222 -1.97 8.88 4.73
N THR A 223 -1.82 8.90 3.41
CA THR A 223 -2.60 8.02 2.52
C THR A 223 -1.98 6.63 2.53
N MET A 224 -2.71 5.62 3.00
CA MET A 224 -2.22 4.25 3.06
C MET A 224 -2.14 3.62 1.66
N LEU A 225 -0.94 3.19 1.27
CA LEU A 225 -0.68 2.37 0.10
C LEU A 225 -0.64 0.91 0.52
N TYR A 226 -1.43 0.08 -0.17
CA TYR A 226 -1.47 -1.37 0.03
C TYR A 226 -1.00 -2.07 -1.24
N ILE A 227 -0.08 -3.02 -1.08
CA ILE A 227 0.43 -3.87 -2.15
C ILE A 227 0.42 -5.32 -1.67
N SER A 228 0.07 -6.23 -2.56
CA SER A 228 0.27 -7.66 -2.33
C SER A 228 0.99 -8.32 -3.49
N VAL A 229 1.81 -9.31 -3.16
CA VAL A 229 2.51 -10.17 -4.11
C VAL A 229 2.33 -11.61 -3.66
N VAL A 230 1.92 -12.47 -4.60
CA VAL A 230 1.81 -13.91 -4.40
C VAL A 230 2.81 -14.60 -5.33
N MET A 231 3.60 -15.51 -4.80
CA MET A 231 4.55 -16.33 -5.55
C MET A 231 4.37 -17.81 -5.20
N PRO A 232 4.32 -18.72 -6.17
CA PRO A 232 4.33 -20.14 -5.88
C PRO A 232 5.70 -20.55 -5.31
N THR A 233 5.70 -21.50 -4.39
CA THR A 233 6.88 -22.11 -3.80
C THR A 233 6.71 -23.61 -3.72
N ILE A 234 7.80 -24.34 -3.96
CA ILE A 234 7.81 -25.81 -3.90
C ILE A 234 7.92 -26.33 -2.47
N TYR A 235 8.42 -25.53 -1.52
CA TYR A 235 8.72 -26.00 -0.18
C TYR A 235 7.47 -26.16 0.68
N ALA A 236 6.47 -25.30 0.48
CA ALA A 236 5.19 -25.36 1.19
C ALA A 236 4.14 -26.21 0.45
N LYS A 237 4.49 -26.85 -0.67
CA LYS A 237 3.58 -27.78 -1.35
C LYS A 237 3.39 -29.00 -0.43
N PRO A 238 2.14 -29.42 -0.14
CA PRO A 238 1.89 -30.70 0.51
C PRO A 238 2.57 -31.84 -0.26
N PHE A 239 3.07 -32.85 0.46
CA PHE A 239 3.61 -34.04 -0.18
C PHE A 239 2.44 -34.96 -0.53
N ASP A 240 2.27 -35.26 -1.82
CA ASP A 240 1.32 -36.26 -2.31
C ASP A 240 1.54 -37.57 -1.53
N GLN A 241 0.62 -37.91 -0.62
CA GLN A 241 0.60 -39.22 0.03
C GLN A 241 -0.02 -40.20 -0.97
N GLY A 242 0.83 -40.73 -1.87
CA GLY A 242 0.42 -41.64 -2.93
C GLY A 242 -0.24 -42.94 -2.47
#